data_AF-A0A9P0MWX6-F1
#
_entry.id   AF-A0A9P0MWX6-F1
#
_cell.length_a   1.000
_cell.length_b   1.000
_cell.length_c   1.000
_cell.angle_alpha   90.00
_cell.angle_beta   90.00
_cell.angle_gamma   90.00
#
_symmetry.space_group_name_H-M   'P 1'
#
loop_
_entity.id
_entity.type
_entity.pdbx_description
1 polymer ?
#
loop_
_entity_poly.entity_id
_entity_poly.type
_entity_poly.pdbx_seq_one_letter_code
_entity_poly.pdbx_strand_id
1 'polypeptide(L)'
;MPDSSKDCTPEKKRRLSSSFDEDDEDDETFSERLWGLTEMFPEKVRDASFSAFCGTKHGLKSLYSFARTSMWIIFSSSAILLAPVMFEVERAQVEEAQRSEQRQALLGPHTAIAGGPPPIR
;
A
#
# COMPACT_ATOMS: atom_id res chain seq x y z
N MET A 1 -14.68 -60.94 -64.02
CA MET A 1 -14.82 -61.60 -62.71
C MET A 1 -14.56 -60.54 -61.65
N PRO A 2 -15.54 -60.20 -60.79
CA PRO A 2 -15.40 -59.23 -59.71
C PRO A 2 -14.97 -59.94 -58.41
N ASP A 3 -14.00 -59.40 -57.68
CA ASP A 3 -13.69 -59.71 -56.27
C ASP A 3 -12.42 -58.93 -55.92
N SER A 4 -12.24 -58.23 -54.82
CA SER A 4 -13.07 -57.84 -53.68
C SER A 4 -12.15 -56.87 -52.94
N SER A 5 -12.60 -55.65 -52.70
CA SER A 5 -11.88 -54.68 -51.88
C SER A 5 -11.66 -55.27 -50.49
N LYS A 6 -10.43 -55.66 -50.18
CA LYS A 6 -10.00 -55.88 -48.80
C LYS A 6 -9.34 -54.60 -48.30
N ASP A 7 -10.16 -53.76 -47.68
CA ASP A 7 -9.71 -52.74 -46.74
C ASP A 7 -8.94 -53.44 -45.61
N CYS A 8 -7.62 -53.51 -45.75
CA CYS A 8 -6.74 -53.86 -44.64
C CYS A 8 -6.43 -52.58 -43.86
N THR A 9 -7.36 -52.20 -42.98
CA THR A 9 -7.06 -51.32 -41.84
C THR A 9 -5.90 -51.94 -41.05
N PRO A 10 -4.81 -51.22 -40.77
CA PRO A 10 -3.78 -51.74 -39.89
C PRO A 10 -4.40 -51.85 -38.50
N GLU A 11 -4.57 -53.10 -38.04
CA GLU A 11 -4.99 -53.43 -36.69
C GLU A 11 -4.16 -52.63 -35.69
N LYS A 12 -4.89 -51.92 -34.83
CA LYS A 12 -4.39 -51.28 -33.61
C LYS A 12 -3.66 -52.35 -32.78
N LYS A 13 -2.37 -52.53 -33.06
CA LYS A 13 -1.47 -53.41 -32.34
C LYS A 13 -1.28 -52.81 -30.96
N ARG A 14 -2.21 -53.17 -30.06
CA ARG A 14 -2.08 -53.16 -28.62
C ARG A 14 -0.92 -54.08 -28.23
N ARG A 15 0.32 -53.71 -28.60
CA ARG A 15 1.49 -54.13 -27.84
C ARG A 15 1.39 -53.35 -26.55
N LEU A 16 0.99 -54.06 -25.51
CA LEU A 16 1.40 -53.81 -24.14
C LEU A 16 2.93 -53.63 -24.12
N SER A 17 3.40 -52.39 -24.26
CA SER A 17 4.55 -51.93 -23.49
C SER A 17 4.00 -51.50 -22.15
N SER A 18 3.88 -52.45 -21.22
CA SER A 18 3.70 -52.13 -19.81
C SER A 18 4.99 -51.50 -19.29
N SER A 19 5.15 -50.17 -19.44
CA SER A 19 6.14 -49.40 -18.66
C SER A 19 6.06 -47.87 -18.83
N PHE A 20 4.95 -47.27 -19.29
CA PHE A 20 4.87 -45.81 -19.41
C PHE A 20 3.43 -45.32 -19.15
N ASP A 21 2.92 -45.60 -17.95
CA ASP A 21 1.78 -44.90 -17.34
C ASP A 21 2.21 -44.49 -15.91
N GLU A 22 3.42 -43.94 -15.79
CA GLU A 22 3.71 -42.91 -14.79
C GLU A 22 3.47 -41.60 -15.54
N ASP A 23 2.22 -41.14 -15.47
CA ASP A 23 1.83 -39.77 -15.77
C ASP A 23 2.37 -38.87 -14.63
N ASP A 24 3.70 -38.84 -14.49
CA ASP A 24 4.42 -37.78 -13.80
C ASP A 24 4.54 -36.61 -14.81
N GLU A 25 3.39 -36.10 -15.28
CA GLU A 25 3.34 -34.72 -15.78
C GLU A 25 3.61 -33.83 -14.56
N ASP A 26 4.87 -33.46 -14.36
CA ASP A 26 5.24 -32.45 -13.37
C ASP A 26 4.30 -31.24 -13.56
N ASP A 27 3.49 -30.95 -12.53
CA ASP A 27 2.55 -29.83 -12.56
C ASP A 27 3.30 -28.54 -12.93
N GLU A 28 3.07 -28.03 -14.15
CA GLU A 28 3.71 -26.81 -14.63
C GLU A 28 3.56 -25.69 -13.58
N THR A 29 4.69 -25.21 -13.10
CA THR A 29 4.73 -24.13 -12.12
C THR A 29 4.26 -22.83 -12.75
N PHE A 30 3.69 -21.93 -11.94
CA PHE A 30 3.35 -20.59 -12.41
C PHE A 30 4.55 -19.86 -13.05
N SER A 31 5.77 -20.12 -12.56
CA SER A 31 7.00 -19.58 -13.14
C SER A 31 7.26 -20.09 -14.55
N GLU A 32 7.06 -21.38 -14.83
CA GLU A 32 7.27 -21.96 -16.16
C GLU A 32 6.25 -21.41 -17.16
N ARG A 33 4.99 -21.28 -16.75
CA ARG A 33 3.95 -20.65 -17.58
C ARG A 33 4.26 -19.19 -17.89
N LEU A 34 4.67 -18.42 -16.88
CA LEU A 34 5.10 -17.04 -17.07
C LEU A 34 6.32 -16.96 -18.00
N TRP A 35 7.30 -17.83 -17.79
CA TRP A 35 8.51 -17.89 -18.61
C TRP A 35 8.20 -18.24 -20.07
N GLY A 36 7.40 -19.28 -20.32
CA GLY A 36 6.96 -19.66 -21.66
C GLY A 36 6.14 -18.56 -22.35
N LEU A 37 5.29 -17.85 -21.60
CA LEU A 37 4.58 -16.68 -22.15
C LEU A 37 5.55 -15.56 -22.53
N THR A 38 6.64 -15.36 -21.77
CA THR A 38 7.69 -14.37 -22.15
C THR A 38 8.41 -14.76 -23.43
N GLU A 39 8.47 -16.05 -23.78
CA GLU A 39 9.13 -16.55 -24.98
C GLU A 39 8.37 -16.20 -26.27
N MET A 40 7.06 -15.95 -26.17
CA MET A 40 6.25 -15.52 -27.32
C MET A 40 6.43 -14.03 -27.68
N PHE A 41 7.13 -13.24 -26.86
CA PHE A 41 7.31 -11.80 -27.08
C PHE A 41 8.68 -11.46 -27.69
N PRO A 42 8.79 -10.39 -28.52
CA PRO A 42 10.07 -9.93 -29.07
C PRO A 42 11.04 -9.49 -27.96
N GLU A 43 12.34 -9.68 -28.17
CA GLU A 43 13.39 -9.30 -27.20
C GLU A 43 13.28 -7.86 -26.70
N LYS A 44 12.91 -6.92 -27.59
CA LYS A 44 12.76 -5.50 -27.23
C LYS A 44 11.69 -5.26 -26.17
N VAL A 45 10.62 -6.05 -26.15
CA VAL A 45 9.55 -5.94 -25.15
C VAL A 45 10.01 -6.50 -23.81
N ARG A 46 10.76 -7.61 -23.82
CA ARG A 46 11.38 -8.19 -22.61
C ARG A 46 12.40 -7.23 -21.99
N ASP A 47 13.29 -6.66 -22.81
CA ASP A 47 14.30 -5.70 -22.38
C ASP A 47 13.66 -4.43 -21.80
N ALA A 48 12.61 -3.91 -22.46
CA ALA A 48 11.86 -2.76 -21.96
C ALA A 48 11.19 -3.06 -20.62
N SER A 49 10.59 -4.26 -20.46
CA SER A 49 9.97 -4.69 -19.21
C SER A 49 10.99 -4.84 -18.09
N PHE A 50 12.16 -5.42 -18.38
CA PHE A 50 13.25 -5.55 -17.43
C PHE A 50 13.83 -4.17 -17.03
N SER A 51 13.98 -3.27 -17.98
CA SER A 51 14.41 -1.89 -17.74
C SER A 51 13.39 -1.11 -16.92
N ALA A 52 12.10 -1.24 -17.23
CA ALA A 52 11.03 -0.63 -16.46
C ALA A 52 10.99 -1.17 -15.02
N PHE A 53 11.17 -2.48 -14.83
CA PHE A 53 11.26 -3.09 -13.51
C PHE A 53 12.48 -2.59 -12.72
N CYS A 54 13.66 -2.57 -13.33
CA CYS A 54 14.88 -2.05 -12.72
C CYS A 54 14.75 -0.56 -12.38
N GLY A 55 14.21 0.23 -13.31
CA GLY A 55 13.94 1.66 -13.14
C GLY A 55 12.94 1.91 -12.01
N THR A 56 11.87 1.14 -11.94
CA THR A 56 10.88 1.24 -10.86
C THR A 56 11.49 0.88 -9.51
N LYS A 57 12.23 -0.22 -9.43
CA LYS A 57 12.92 -0.64 -8.21
C LYS A 57 13.92 0.43 -7.73
N HIS A 58 14.70 0.99 -8.64
CA HIS A 58 15.66 2.05 -8.33
C HIS A 58 14.95 3.35 -7.93
N GLY A 59 13.90 3.72 -8.64
CA GLY A 59 13.06 4.88 -8.36
C GLY A 59 12.40 4.78 -6.99
N LEU A 60 11.83 3.63 -6.64
CA LEU A 60 11.21 3.42 -5.33
C LEU A 60 12.25 3.48 -4.20
N LYS A 61 13.42 2.89 -4.40
CA LYS A 61 14.53 2.97 -3.43
C LYS A 61 15.01 4.42 -3.25
N SER A 62 15.17 5.15 -4.35
CA SER A 62 15.60 6.55 -4.34
C SER A 62 14.57 7.44 -3.67
N LEU A 63 13.29 7.33 -4.07
CA LEU A 63 12.18 8.08 -3.50
C LEU A 63 12.03 7.82 -2.00
N TYR A 64 12.14 6.55 -1.58
CA TYR A 64 12.07 6.20 -0.17
C TYR A 64 13.25 6.78 0.63
N SER A 65 14.47 6.71 0.08
CA SER A 65 15.63 7.33 0.72
C SER A 65 15.50 8.85 0.80
N PHE A 66 15.05 9.49 -0.28
CA PHE A 66 14.81 10.92 -0.33
C PHE A 66 13.74 11.33 0.67
N ALA A 67 12.59 10.65 0.69
CA ALA A 67 11.49 10.91 1.60
C ALA A 67 11.91 10.78 3.07
N ARG A 68 12.71 9.75 3.40
CA ARG A 68 13.23 9.59 4.76
C ARG A 68 14.10 10.78 5.17
N THR A 69 15.05 11.16 4.32
CA THR A 69 15.96 12.27 4.60
C THR A 69 15.21 13.61 4.65
N SER A 70 14.31 13.87 3.70
CA SER A 70 13.51 15.09 3.69
C SER A 70 12.58 15.16 4.89
N MET A 71 11.92 14.05 5.25
CA MET A 71 11.06 13.97 6.43
C MET A 71 11.86 14.29 7.70
N TRP A 72 13.06 13.71 7.83
CA TRP A 72 13.93 13.98 8.98
C TRP A 72 14.30 15.46 9.06
N ILE A 73 14.74 16.05 7.94
CA ILE A 73 15.13 17.47 7.89
C ILE A 73 13.91 18.36 8.20
N ILE A 74 12.78 18.16 7.54
CA ILE A 74 11.57 18.95 7.75
C ILE A 74 11.10 18.84 9.20
N PHE A 75 11.09 17.64 9.75
CA PHE A 75 10.66 17.42 11.13
C PHE A 75 11.61 18.08 12.13
N SER A 76 12.92 17.88 12.00
CA SER A 76 13.92 18.53 12.85
C SER A 76 13.90 20.05 12.72
N SER A 77 13.80 20.57 11.50
CA SER A 77 13.71 22.01 11.24
C SER A 77 12.43 22.60 11.82
N SER A 78 11.29 21.94 11.62
CA SER A 78 10.00 22.37 12.17
C SER A 78 10.03 22.40 13.70
N ALA A 79 10.58 21.37 14.35
CA ALA A 79 10.69 21.32 15.81
C ALA A 79 11.46 22.53 16.39
N ILE A 80 12.57 22.94 15.77
CA ILE A 80 13.38 24.07 16.24
C ILE A 80 12.66 25.40 16.02
N LEU A 81 11.95 25.56 14.89
CA LEU A 81 11.23 26.78 14.55
C LEU A 81 9.94 26.96 15.37
N LEU A 82 9.23 25.86 15.65
CA LEU A 82 7.97 25.90 16.39
C LEU A 82 8.16 26.03 17.90
N ALA A 83 9.33 25.66 18.44
CA ALA A 83 9.62 25.80 19.87
C ALA A 83 9.41 27.22 20.44
N PRO A 84 9.97 28.30 19.85
CA PRO A 84 9.71 29.67 20.33
C PRO A 84 8.25 30.09 20.13
N VAL A 85 7.64 29.71 19.00
CA VAL A 85 6.23 30.04 18.69
C VAL A 85 5.29 29.40 19.72
N MET A 86 5.52 28.14 20.08
CA MET A 86 4.74 27.44 21.10
C MET A 86 4.83 28.16 22.45
N PHE A 87 6.01 28.66 22.83
CA PHE A 87 6.17 29.38 24.09
C PHE A 87 5.40 30.71 24.10
N GLU A 88 5.37 31.43 22.98
CA GLU A 88 4.56 32.65 22.85
C GLU A 88 3.06 32.36 22.96
N VAL A 89 2.59 31.29 22.30
CA VAL A 89 1.19 30.84 22.36
C VAL A 89 0.81 30.41 23.78
N GLU A 90 1.65 29.63 24.46
CA GLU A 90 1.40 29.21 25.84
C GLU A 90 1.31 30.40 26.79
N ARG A 91 2.18 31.41 26.65
CA ARG A 91 2.10 32.61 27.47
C ARG A 91 0.82 33.40 27.25
N ALA A 92 0.38 33.53 25.99
CA ALA A 92 -0.89 34.18 25.68
C ALA A 92 -2.07 33.41 26.30
N GLN A 93 -2.06 32.08 26.19
CA GLN A 93 -3.11 31.25 26.78
C GLN A 93 -3.12 31.28 28.31
N VAL A 94 -1.97 31.36 28.96
CA VAL A 94 -1.89 31.47 30.44
C VAL A 94 -2.44 32.80 30.92
N GLU A 95 -2.17 33.92 30.23
CA GLU A 95 -2.73 35.23 30.61
C GLU A 95 -4.26 35.25 30.49
N GLU A 96 -4.79 34.65 29.42
CA GLU A 96 -6.24 34.54 29.21
C GLU A 96 -6.90 33.62 30.24
N ALA A 97 -6.28 32.48 30.57
CA ALA A 97 -6.74 31.56 31.60
C ALA A 97 -6.78 32.24 32.98
N GLN A 98 -5.71 32.92 33.38
CA GLN A 98 -5.68 33.66 34.64
C GLN A 98 -6.70 34.80 34.68
N ARG A 99 -6.92 35.52 33.56
CA ARG A 99 -8.01 36.51 33.49
C ARG A 99 -9.39 35.88 33.65
N SER A 100 -9.60 34.71 33.07
CA SER A 100 -10.87 33.98 33.21
C SER A 100 -11.10 33.49 34.64
N GLU A 101 -10.05 33.00 35.30
CA GLU A 101 -10.09 32.60 36.72
C GLU A 101 -10.29 33.80 37.64
N GLN A 102 -9.58 34.92 37.40
CA GLN A 102 -9.81 36.15 38.16
C GLN A 102 -11.24 36.66 38.00
N ARG A 103 -11.80 36.59 36.78
CA ARG A 103 -13.20 36.95 36.53
C ARG A 103 -14.15 35.99 37.25
N GLN A 104 -13.91 34.69 37.24
CA GLN A 104 -14.75 33.69 37.94
C GLN A 104 -14.58 33.74 39.46
N ALA A 105 -13.41 34.10 39.98
CA ALA A 105 -13.15 34.27 41.42
C ALA A 105 -13.73 35.58 41.96
N LEU A 106 -13.64 36.70 41.21
CA LEU A 106 -14.29 37.96 41.60
C LEU A 106 -15.81 37.93 41.45
N LEU A 107 -16.33 37.17 40.47
CA LEU A 107 -17.77 37.09 40.23
C LEU A 107 -18.40 35.89 40.94
N GLY A 108 -17.62 34.92 41.40
CA GLY A 108 -18.09 33.66 41.98
C GLY A 108 -19.00 32.86 41.03
N PRO A 109 -19.21 31.56 41.26
CA PRO A 109 -20.22 30.77 40.53
C PRO A 109 -21.67 31.30 40.66
N HIS A 110 -21.90 32.35 41.46
CA HIS A 110 -23.23 32.78 41.92
C HIS A 110 -23.71 34.15 41.39
N THR A 111 -22.91 34.96 40.71
CA THR A 111 -23.42 36.27 40.22
C THR A 111 -24.23 36.17 38.93
N ALA A 112 -24.15 35.07 38.18
CA ALA A 112 -25.02 34.83 37.02
C ALA A 112 -26.47 34.43 37.41
N ILE A 113 -26.72 34.02 38.66
CA ILE A 113 -28.05 33.64 39.16
C ILE A 113 -28.73 34.74 39.98
N ALA A 114 -28.01 35.82 40.33
CA ALA A 114 -28.53 36.91 41.16
C ALA A 114 -29.28 38.01 40.38
N GLY A 115 -29.38 37.90 39.04
CA GLY A 115 -30.03 38.89 38.18
C GLY A 115 -31.51 38.63 37.86
N GLY A 116 -32.11 37.54 38.35
CA GLY A 116 -33.52 37.22 38.12
C GLY A 116 -34.43 37.98 39.10
N PRO A 117 -35.46 38.72 38.64
CA PRO A 117 -36.32 39.51 39.52
C PRO A 117 -37.07 38.61 40.51
N PRO A 118 -37.33 39.08 41.74
CA PRO A 118 -37.91 38.24 42.79
C PRO A 118 -39.34 37.82 42.43
N PRO A 119 -39.77 36.60 42.81
CA PRO A 119 -41.14 36.14 42.56
C PRO A 119 -42.12 36.99 43.36
N ILE A 120 -43.04 37.65 42.65
CA ILE A 120 -44.16 38.40 43.22
C ILE A 120 -45.14 37.36 43.79
N ARG A 121 -45.36 37.44 45.10
CA ARG A 121 -46.36 36.67 45.84
C ARG A 121 -47.74 37.30 45.70
#